data_AF-A0A1J5DZF7-F1
#
_entry.id   AF-A0A1J5DZF7-F1
#
_cell.length_a   1.000
_cell.length_b   1.000
_cell.length_c   1.000
_cell.angle_alpha   90.00
_cell.angle_beta   90.00
_cell.angle_gamma   90.00
#
_symmetry.space_group_name_H-M   'P 1'
#
loop_
_entity.id
_entity.type
_entity.pdbx_description
1 polymer ?
#
loop_
_entity_poly.entity_id
_entity_poly.type
_entity_poly.pdbx_seq_one_letter_code
_entity_poly.pdbx_strand_id
1 'polypeptide(L)'
;MNTVSFTLNGELTELEIYPDESLLDTLRERCGIISTKNGCSPQGQCGCCLVLVDGKPRTSCATATEKIAGRDIITLEGLSGDERRLLSEAFVAAAGLQCGFCIPGFALRTKALLEKNPTPSRPEIAKAIDAHLCRCTGYKKIIDAVELVSKARLGEITLQPGTDGHVGQSLARFQGLATVLGDRPYVDDLKADGMLHGAVVLSAYARAKVVKIDTSKAEALAGVVKVATYQDVPGERWYGLIYADWEGYIAEGEETRCVGDVIASVAAVDLQTARLAASLVEVEYEVLEPTLDPAESIKAGARQVNPKKPNRLSTTAFTRGDVDKALASSAHTVTGTWQTQRIEHLFLEPESSLAVPRGTGLHLYSQGQGVFDDRRQVASFLGLQPEEIFVELVANGGGFGGKEDMTVQPHAALLCFLTKRPVKLTLSREESVRVHPKRHPITMTFTVGCDADGRLTAVKARLLGDTGAYASVGGKVLERAAGHACGPYRVDNVGIEAIAAYTNNPPCGAMRGFGANQANFAIEGCLDLLAEKVGLDGWELRWRNAIDVGDTLSTGQILEKSVGLKKTLLAVKDGYL
;
A
#
# COMPACT_ATOMS: atom_id res chain seq x y z
N MET A 1 6.18 29.49 -21.24
CA MET A 1 6.70 28.16 -21.62
C MET A 1 8.02 28.38 -22.33
N ASN A 2 8.99 27.48 -22.16
CA ASN A 2 10.29 27.54 -22.84
C ASN A 2 10.41 26.33 -23.77
N THR A 3 10.98 26.51 -24.96
CA THR A 3 11.27 25.38 -25.88
C THR A 3 12.55 24.67 -25.45
N VAL A 4 12.50 23.35 -25.32
CA VAL A 4 13.66 22.50 -25.02
C VAL A 4 13.79 21.45 -26.13
N SER A 5 15.03 21.23 -26.57
CA SER A 5 15.37 20.19 -27.54
C SER A 5 16.37 19.19 -26.96
N PHE A 6 16.17 17.90 -27.18
CA PHE A 6 17.03 16.81 -26.71
C PHE A 6 16.84 15.56 -27.60
N THR A 7 17.74 14.58 -27.49
CA THR A 7 17.59 13.30 -28.20
C THR A 7 16.94 12.29 -27.27
N LEU A 8 15.79 11.74 -27.66
CA LEU A 8 15.09 10.69 -26.93
C LEU A 8 15.14 9.40 -27.74
N ASN A 9 15.77 8.35 -27.20
CA ASN A 9 15.88 7.04 -27.84
C ASN A 9 16.43 7.11 -29.29
N GLY A 10 17.35 8.05 -29.55
CA GLY A 10 17.94 8.28 -30.87
C GLY A 10 17.19 9.26 -31.78
N GLU A 11 16.01 9.75 -31.37
CA GLU A 11 15.22 10.72 -32.13
C GLU A 11 15.27 12.12 -31.53
N LEU A 12 15.44 13.15 -32.38
CA LEU A 12 15.40 14.54 -31.94
C LEU A 12 13.98 14.91 -31.50
N THR A 13 13.83 15.32 -30.26
CA THR A 13 12.58 15.78 -29.65
C THR A 13 12.69 17.26 -29.34
N GLU A 14 11.68 18.04 -29.73
CA GLU A 14 11.56 19.46 -29.42
C GLU A 14 10.14 19.76 -28.97
N LEU A 15 9.99 20.39 -27.79
CA LEU A 15 8.69 20.71 -27.21
C LEU A 15 8.75 21.92 -26.27
N GLU A 16 7.61 22.59 -26.12
CA GLU A 16 7.42 23.62 -25.10
C GLU A 16 7.13 22.98 -23.74
N ILE A 17 7.85 23.42 -22.69
CA ILE A 17 7.70 22.97 -21.32
C ILE A 17 7.11 24.03 -20.39
N TYR A 18 6.46 23.57 -19.33
CA TYR A 18 6.11 24.39 -18.17
C TYR A 18 7.36 24.74 -17.35
N PRO A 19 7.36 25.89 -16.64
CA PRO A 19 8.39 26.17 -15.64
C PRO A 19 8.48 25.03 -14.61
N ASP A 20 9.70 24.65 -14.24
CA ASP A 20 9.98 23.58 -13.27
C ASP A 20 9.46 22.18 -13.66
N GLU A 21 9.07 21.96 -14.92
CA GLU A 21 8.57 20.66 -15.38
C GLU A 21 9.61 19.55 -15.24
N SER A 22 9.23 18.48 -14.55
CA SER A 22 10.11 17.34 -14.35
C SER A 22 10.30 16.55 -15.65
N LEU A 23 11.47 15.94 -15.83
CA LEU A 23 11.72 15.08 -16.99
C LEU A 23 10.78 13.88 -16.99
N LEU A 24 10.31 13.42 -15.83
CA LEU A 24 9.32 12.36 -15.76
C LEU A 24 7.99 12.79 -16.42
N ASP A 25 7.50 13.98 -16.10
CA ASP A 25 6.23 14.48 -16.64
C ASP A 25 6.36 14.71 -18.15
N THR A 26 7.47 15.31 -18.61
CA THR A 26 7.75 15.45 -20.04
C THR A 26 7.72 14.10 -20.75
N LEU A 27 8.48 13.11 -20.25
CA LEU A 27 8.57 11.80 -20.90
C LEU A 27 7.22 11.07 -20.95
N ARG A 28 6.47 11.08 -19.84
CA ARG A 28 5.19 10.34 -19.74
C ARG A 28 4.04 11.05 -20.43
N GLU A 29 3.89 12.34 -20.19
CA GLU A 29 2.72 13.09 -20.63
C GLU A 29 2.87 13.67 -22.03
N ARG A 30 4.10 13.97 -22.47
CA ARG A 30 4.37 14.62 -23.77
C ARG A 30 5.00 13.67 -24.79
N CYS A 31 5.83 12.72 -24.35
CA CYS A 31 6.55 11.79 -25.25
C CYS A 31 5.97 10.37 -25.27
N GLY A 32 4.97 10.05 -24.44
CA GLY A 32 4.32 8.74 -24.42
C GLY A 32 5.18 7.60 -23.83
N ILE A 33 6.25 7.91 -23.10
CA ILE A 33 7.11 6.93 -22.44
C ILE A 33 6.40 6.40 -21.19
N ILE A 34 6.04 5.12 -21.19
CA ILE A 34 5.35 4.49 -20.06
C ILE A 34 6.29 3.66 -19.20
N SER A 35 7.47 3.24 -19.69
CA SER A 35 8.40 2.43 -18.88
C SER A 35 8.96 3.17 -17.67
N THR A 36 9.02 4.50 -17.75
CA THR A 36 9.41 5.36 -16.62
C THR A 36 8.24 5.54 -15.66
N LYS A 37 8.30 4.90 -14.50
CA LYS A 37 7.16 4.81 -13.57
C LYS A 37 7.17 5.94 -12.52
N ASN A 38 6.01 6.55 -12.32
CA ASN A 38 5.81 7.58 -11.30
C ASN A 38 5.57 6.94 -9.92
N GLY A 39 6.64 6.87 -9.11
CA GLY A 39 6.57 6.25 -7.78
C GLY A 39 6.60 7.22 -6.61
N CYS A 40 7.72 7.91 -6.44
CA CYS A 40 7.94 8.91 -5.39
C CYS A 40 8.19 10.30 -6.02
N SER A 41 7.52 10.66 -7.11
CA SER A 41 7.73 11.99 -7.67
C SER A 41 7.34 13.07 -6.64
N PRO A 42 8.10 14.18 -6.51
CA PRO A 42 9.36 14.50 -7.19
C PRO A 42 10.64 14.14 -6.38
N GLN A 43 10.53 13.32 -5.33
CA GLN A 43 11.62 13.08 -4.36
C GLN A 43 12.86 12.37 -4.94
N GLY A 44 12.75 11.62 -6.04
CA GLY A 44 13.89 10.96 -6.68
C GLY A 44 14.51 9.78 -5.90
N GLN A 45 13.80 9.20 -4.93
CA GLN A 45 14.34 8.19 -4.01
C GLN A 45 14.07 6.72 -4.42
N CYS A 46 12.99 6.44 -5.13
CA CYS A 46 12.57 5.05 -5.38
C CYS A 46 13.25 4.38 -6.57
N GLY A 47 13.79 5.17 -7.51
CA GLY A 47 14.40 4.66 -8.74
C GLY A 47 13.44 4.14 -9.81
N CYS A 48 12.11 4.19 -9.60
CA CYS A 48 11.13 3.67 -10.57
C CYS A 48 11.09 4.45 -11.90
N CYS A 49 11.52 5.72 -11.86
CA CYS A 49 11.57 6.64 -13.00
C CYS A 49 12.98 6.71 -13.63
N LEU A 50 13.78 5.66 -13.51
CA LEU A 50 15.15 5.69 -14.00
C LEU A 50 15.19 5.88 -15.52
N VAL A 51 16.06 6.78 -15.96
CA VAL A 51 16.48 6.96 -17.36
C VAL A 51 18.00 6.99 -17.43
N LEU A 52 18.58 6.81 -18.62
CA LEU A 52 19.99 7.11 -18.86
C LEU A 52 20.09 8.50 -19.50
N VAL A 53 20.87 9.38 -18.90
CA VAL A 53 21.22 10.70 -19.46
C VAL A 53 22.70 10.67 -19.83
N ASP A 54 23.03 10.77 -21.11
CA ASP A 54 24.39 10.61 -21.63
C ASP A 54 25.03 9.30 -21.12
N GLY A 55 24.26 8.19 -21.19
CA GLY A 55 24.65 6.86 -20.70
C GLY A 55 24.68 6.70 -19.16
N LYS A 56 24.37 7.73 -18.38
CA LYS A 56 24.43 7.68 -16.90
C LYS A 56 23.04 7.54 -16.27
N PRO A 57 22.83 6.60 -15.33
CA PRO A 57 21.57 6.48 -14.61
C PRO A 57 21.17 7.75 -13.85
N ARG A 58 19.96 8.26 -14.10
CA ARG A 58 19.35 9.41 -13.41
C ARG A 58 17.87 9.16 -13.13
N THR A 59 17.36 9.70 -12.03
CA THR A 59 15.93 9.71 -11.73
C THR A 59 15.27 10.89 -12.44
N SER A 60 14.31 10.62 -13.33
CA SER A 60 13.70 11.68 -14.14
C SER A 60 12.78 12.60 -13.33
N CYS A 61 12.13 12.12 -12.27
CA CYS A 61 11.22 12.96 -11.45
C CYS A 61 11.91 14.08 -10.67
N ALA A 62 13.21 13.94 -10.35
CA ALA A 62 14.01 14.95 -9.66
C ALA A 62 14.91 15.74 -10.63
N THR A 63 14.78 15.50 -11.94
CA THR A 63 15.56 16.16 -12.98
C THR A 63 14.64 17.15 -13.69
N ALA A 64 14.94 18.44 -13.64
CA ALA A 64 14.21 19.44 -14.42
C ALA A 64 14.48 19.25 -15.92
N THR A 65 13.44 19.39 -16.75
CA THR A 65 13.52 19.13 -18.19
C THR A 65 14.45 20.11 -18.90
N GLU A 66 14.46 21.37 -18.47
CA GLU A 66 15.42 22.39 -18.96
C GLU A 66 16.89 21.95 -18.84
N LYS A 67 17.24 21.12 -17.85
CA LYS A 67 18.63 20.66 -17.61
C LYS A 67 19.08 19.58 -18.57
N ILE A 68 18.17 19.02 -19.38
CA ILE A 68 18.51 18.00 -20.39
C ILE A 68 18.58 18.54 -21.81
N ALA A 69 18.50 19.86 -22.00
CA ALA A 69 18.69 20.48 -23.31
C ALA A 69 20.00 20.00 -23.98
N GLY A 70 19.88 19.53 -25.23
CA GLY A 70 20.98 19.03 -26.05
C GLY A 70 21.57 17.68 -25.62
N ARG A 71 20.95 16.97 -24.67
CA ARG A 71 21.47 15.70 -24.14
C ARG A 71 20.79 14.49 -24.77
N ASP A 72 21.43 13.33 -24.61
CA ASP A 72 20.88 12.04 -25.02
C ASP A 72 20.16 11.35 -23.85
N ILE A 73 18.92 10.92 -24.09
CA ILE A 73 18.04 10.27 -23.12
C ILE A 73 17.66 8.89 -23.64
N ILE A 74 17.99 7.84 -22.88
CA ILE A 74 17.60 6.46 -23.20
C ILE A 74 16.66 5.93 -22.12
N THR A 75 15.56 5.36 -22.59
CA THR A 75 14.53 4.65 -21.81
C THR A 75 14.52 3.17 -22.24
N LEU A 76 13.65 2.33 -21.65
CA LEU A 76 13.56 0.94 -22.10
C LEU A 76 13.03 0.82 -23.53
N GLU A 77 12.16 1.75 -23.96
CA GLU A 77 11.61 1.85 -25.30
C GLU A 77 12.70 2.04 -26.37
N GLY A 78 13.82 2.67 -26.01
CA GLY A 78 14.97 2.89 -26.92
C GLY A 78 15.99 1.76 -26.98
N LEU A 79 15.79 0.67 -26.24
CA LEU A 79 16.71 -0.47 -26.27
C LEU A 79 16.47 -1.37 -27.48
N SER A 80 17.53 -2.01 -27.97
CA SER A 80 17.41 -2.98 -29.06
C SER A 80 16.55 -4.20 -28.67
N GLY A 81 15.99 -4.88 -29.66
CA GLY A 81 15.15 -6.07 -29.42
C GLY A 81 15.87 -7.17 -28.62
N ASP A 82 17.16 -7.39 -28.89
CA ASP A 82 17.98 -8.37 -28.16
C ASP A 82 18.23 -7.96 -26.71
N GLU A 83 18.49 -6.69 -26.43
CA GLU A 83 18.65 -6.19 -25.06
C GLU A 83 17.35 -6.32 -24.27
N ARG A 84 16.22 -5.93 -24.88
CA ARG A 84 14.89 -6.07 -24.26
C ARG A 84 14.56 -7.54 -23.98
N ARG A 85 14.83 -8.44 -24.92
CA ARG A 85 14.63 -9.89 -24.73
C ARG A 85 15.49 -10.42 -23.58
N LEU A 86 16.79 -10.12 -23.58
CA LEU A 86 17.72 -10.58 -22.56
C LEU A 86 17.32 -10.14 -21.15
N LEU A 87 16.99 -8.85 -20.98
CA LEU A 87 16.56 -8.29 -19.69
C LEU A 87 15.26 -8.94 -19.20
N SER A 88 14.26 -9.03 -20.08
CA SER A 88 12.94 -9.58 -19.73
C SER A 88 12.99 -11.07 -19.38
N GLU A 89 13.68 -11.89 -20.17
CA GLU A 89 13.82 -13.32 -19.93
C GLU A 89 14.58 -13.61 -18.63
N ALA A 90 15.66 -12.87 -18.35
CA ALA A 90 16.46 -13.07 -17.14
C ALA A 90 15.68 -12.75 -15.86
N PHE A 91 14.97 -11.62 -15.84
CA PHE A 91 14.14 -11.25 -14.68
C PHE A 91 12.97 -12.20 -14.48
N VAL A 92 12.36 -12.71 -15.55
CA VAL A 92 11.31 -13.74 -15.43
C VAL A 92 11.89 -15.07 -14.93
N ALA A 93 13.01 -15.54 -15.51
CA ALA A 93 13.66 -16.79 -15.12
C ALA A 93 14.09 -16.80 -13.64
N ALA A 94 14.60 -15.67 -13.13
CA ALA A 94 14.99 -15.54 -11.73
C ALA A 94 13.81 -15.38 -10.76
N ALA A 95 12.57 -15.23 -11.25
CA ALA A 95 11.45 -14.68 -10.49
C ALA A 95 11.80 -13.33 -9.83
N GLY A 96 12.55 -12.49 -10.55
CA GLY A 96 13.03 -11.17 -10.15
C GLY A 96 11.94 -10.09 -10.10
N LEU A 97 10.68 -10.44 -10.38
CA LEU A 97 9.54 -9.53 -10.32
C LEU A 97 8.36 -10.10 -9.52
N GLN A 98 7.63 -9.20 -8.88
CA GLN A 98 6.29 -9.44 -8.32
C GLN A 98 5.30 -8.44 -8.91
N CYS A 99 4.94 -7.35 -8.20
CA CYS A 99 4.04 -6.33 -8.76
C CYS A 99 4.57 -5.81 -10.11
N GLY A 100 5.89 -5.64 -10.21
CA GLY A 100 6.58 -5.26 -11.44
C GLY A 100 6.89 -3.77 -11.55
N PHE A 101 6.30 -2.92 -10.70
CA PHE A 101 6.33 -1.47 -10.89
C PHE A 101 7.73 -0.85 -10.89
N CYS A 102 8.64 -1.33 -10.04
CA CYS A 102 10.02 -0.85 -10.02
C CYS A 102 10.95 -1.52 -11.03
N ILE A 103 10.52 -2.63 -11.62
CA ILE A 103 11.38 -3.51 -12.41
C ILE A 103 11.89 -2.86 -13.70
N PRO A 104 11.13 -2.01 -14.41
CA PRO A 104 11.66 -1.24 -15.52
C PRO A 104 12.93 -0.44 -15.16
N GLY A 105 12.92 0.23 -14.00
CA GLY A 105 14.09 0.95 -13.48
C GLY A 105 15.26 0.02 -13.18
N PHE A 106 15.02 -1.14 -12.54
CA PHE A 106 16.06 -2.14 -12.30
C PHE A 106 16.63 -2.74 -13.59
N ALA A 107 15.80 -2.96 -14.62
CA ALA A 107 16.23 -3.49 -15.91
C ALA A 107 17.16 -2.49 -16.63
N LEU A 108 16.80 -1.21 -16.66
CA LEU A 108 17.65 -0.17 -17.25
C LEU A 108 18.94 0.06 -16.42
N ARG A 109 18.85 -0.03 -15.08
CA ARG A 109 20.03 0.00 -14.19
C ARG A 109 20.97 -1.17 -14.46
N THR A 110 20.41 -2.35 -14.73
CA THR A 110 21.16 -3.57 -15.09
C THR A 110 21.97 -3.34 -16.36
N LYS A 111 21.36 -2.77 -17.41
CA LYS A 111 22.08 -2.39 -18.63
C LYS A 111 23.28 -1.50 -18.32
N ALA A 112 23.06 -0.39 -17.62
CA ALA A 112 24.12 0.57 -17.30
C ALA A 112 25.24 -0.04 -16.43
N LEU A 113 24.91 -0.96 -15.52
CA LEU A 113 25.90 -1.68 -14.73
C LEU A 113 26.78 -2.57 -15.63
N LEU A 114 26.14 -3.39 -16.48
CA LEU A 114 26.83 -4.38 -17.29
C LEU A 114 27.62 -3.78 -18.46
N GLU A 115 27.31 -2.57 -18.89
CA GLU A 115 28.16 -1.81 -19.81
C GLU A 115 29.49 -1.41 -19.17
N LYS A 116 29.49 -1.12 -17.86
CA LYS A 116 30.70 -0.73 -17.13
C LYS A 116 31.48 -1.93 -16.60
N ASN A 117 30.78 -2.95 -16.10
CA ASN A 117 31.37 -4.18 -15.57
C ASN A 117 30.55 -5.38 -16.08
N PRO A 118 31.04 -6.11 -17.11
CA PRO A 118 30.32 -7.25 -17.68
C PRO A 118 30.14 -8.45 -16.73
N THR A 119 30.98 -8.58 -15.69
CA THR A 119 31.00 -9.70 -14.73
C THR A 119 31.00 -9.20 -13.28
N PRO A 120 29.97 -8.47 -12.85
CA PRO A 120 29.93 -7.93 -11.49
C PRO A 120 29.66 -9.04 -10.47
N SER A 121 30.35 -8.98 -9.35
CA SER A 121 30.07 -9.83 -8.19
C SER A 121 28.73 -9.46 -7.53
N ARG A 122 28.13 -10.39 -6.76
CA ARG A 122 26.88 -10.11 -6.03
C ARG A 122 26.93 -8.86 -5.14
N PRO A 123 28.02 -8.58 -4.38
CA PRO A 123 28.14 -7.33 -3.63
C PRO A 123 28.15 -6.08 -4.51
N GLU A 124 28.78 -6.14 -5.69
CA GLU A 124 28.77 -5.03 -6.65
C GLU A 124 27.38 -4.82 -7.26
N ILE A 125 26.66 -5.90 -7.58
CA ILE A 125 25.26 -5.83 -8.01
C ILE A 125 24.40 -5.19 -6.92
N ALA A 126 24.51 -5.68 -5.67
CA ALA A 126 23.78 -5.13 -4.53
C ALA A 126 24.04 -3.63 -4.36
N LYS A 127 25.31 -3.21 -4.40
CA LYS A 127 25.71 -1.80 -4.35
C LYS A 127 25.15 -0.99 -5.53
N ALA A 128 25.14 -1.57 -6.73
CA ALA A 128 24.63 -0.89 -7.91
C ALA A 128 23.12 -0.63 -7.83
N ILE A 129 22.37 -1.52 -7.19
CA ILE A 129 20.92 -1.42 -7.09
C ILE A 129 20.41 -0.83 -5.76
N ASP A 130 21.30 -0.54 -4.80
CA ASP A 130 20.99 -0.02 -3.46
C ASP A 130 20.10 1.24 -3.48
N ALA A 131 20.32 2.11 -4.48
CA ALA A 131 19.54 3.32 -4.69
C ALA A 131 18.14 3.08 -5.32
N HIS A 132 17.74 1.83 -5.57
CA HIS A 132 16.41 1.47 -6.10
C HIS A 132 15.60 0.72 -5.04
N LEU A 133 14.37 1.17 -4.80
CA LEU A 133 13.50 0.53 -3.83
C LEU A 133 12.69 -0.60 -4.47
N CYS A 134 12.56 -1.72 -3.77
CA CYS A 134 11.61 -2.77 -4.11
C CYS A 134 10.88 -3.25 -2.85
N ARG A 135 9.55 -3.06 -2.82
CA ARG A 135 8.74 -3.46 -1.66
C ARG A 135 8.31 -4.94 -1.67
N CYS A 136 8.45 -5.62 -2.80
CA CYS A 136 7.87 -6.95 -3.00
C CYS A 136 8.87 -8.11 -2.83
N THR A 137 10.05 -8.02 -3.43
CA THR A 137 10.91 -9.19 -3.71
C THR A 137 11.97 -9.49 -2.66
N GLY A 138 12.28 -8.52 -1.78
CA GLY A 138 13.41 -8.64 -0.85
C GLY A 138 14.77 -8.68 -1.55
N TYR A 139 14.88 -8.14 -2.78
CA TYR A 139 16.11 -7.93 -3.56
C TYR A 139 16.86 -9.16 -4.07
N LYS A 140 16.88 -10.28 -3.33
CA LYS A 140 17.68 -11.47 -3.68
C LYS A 140 17.44 -11.95 -5.12
N LYS A 141 16.17 -12.02 -5.54
CA LYS A 141 15.80 -12.44 -6.90
C LYS A 141 16.09 -11.41 -8.00
N ILE A 142 16.21 -10.13 -7.65
CA ILE A 142 16.69 -9.11 -8.58
C ILE A 142 18.20 -9.28 -8.81
N ILE A 143 18.97 -9.55 -7.74
CA ILE A 143 20.40 -9.86 -7.87
C ILE A 143 20.61 -11.10 -8.75
N ASP A 144 19.84 -12.16 -8.50
CA ASP A 144 19.88 -13.38 -9.32
C ASP A 144 19.58 -13.06 -10.81
N ALA A 145 18.62 -12.16 -11.09
CA ALA A 145 18.32 -11.74 -12.46
C ALA A 145 19.49 -11.00 -13.13
N VAL A 146 20.18 -10.10 -12.43
CA VAL A 146 21.34 -9.39 -12.98
C VAL A 146 22.47 -10.35 -13.33
N GLU A 147 22.73 -11.36 -12.50
CA GLU A 147 23.71 -12.41 -12.79
C GLU A 147 23.30 -13.21 -14.04
N LEU A 148 22.01 -13.54 -14.20
CA LEU A 148 21.53 -14.22 -15.40
C LEU A 148 21.71 -13.38 -16.67
N VAL A 149 21.46 -12.06 -16.61
CA VAL A 149 21.72 -11.16 -17.75
C VAL A 149 23.20 -11.17 -18.11
N SER A 150 24.10 -11.07 -17.11
CA SER A 150 25.56 -11.11 -17.31
C SER A 150 26.00 -12.40 -18.02
N LYS A 151 25.61 -13.56 -17.47
CA LYS A 151 25.97 -14.87 -18.05
C LYS A 151 25.42 -15.07 -19.45
N ALA A 152 24.17 -14.69 -19.68
CA ALA A 152 23.53 -14.84 -20.98
C ALA A 152 24.16 -13.89 -22.03
N ARG A 153 24.55 -12.66 -21.64
CA ARG A 153 25.29 -11.73 -22.51
C ARG A 153 26.67 -12.27 -22.92
N LEU A 154 27.31 -13.04 -22.05
CA LEU A 154 28.60 -13.71 -22.32
C LEU A 154 28.47 -15.03 -23.09
N GLY A 155 27.24 -15.47 -23.40
CA GLY A 155 26.98 -16.73 -24.09
C GLY A 155 27.18 -17.97 -23.22
N GLU A 156 27.29 -17.81 -21.90
CA GLU A 156 27.48 -18.94 -20.96
C GLU A 156 26.19 -19.74 -20.76
N ILE A 157 25.03 -19.09 -20.92
CA ILE A 157 23.71 -19.70 -20.77
C ILE A 157 22.75 -19.18 -21.84
N THR A 158 21.73 -19.99 -22.15
CA THR A 158 20.56 -19.56 -22.92
C THR A 158 19.37 -19.44 -21.98
N LEU A 159 18.69 -18.30 -21.99
CA LEU A 159 17.50 -18.06 -21.17
C LEU A 159 16.26 -18.57 -21.89
N GLN A 160 15.51 -19.46 -21.25
CA GLN A 160 14.20 -19.91 -21.71
C GLN A 160 13.28 -20.14 -20.50
N PRO A 161 12.56 -19.11 -20.04
CA PRO A 161 11.59 -19.27 -18.97
C PRO A 161 10.47 -20.24 -19.39
N GLY A 162 10.23 -21.29 -18.61
CA GLY A 162 9.20 -22.30 -18.94
C GLY A 162 7.78 -21.73 -18.90
N THR A 163 6.97 -21.95 -19.93
CA THR A 163 5.60 -21.40 -20.04
C THR A 163 4.49 -22.43 -19.81
N ASP A 164 4.86 -23.71 -19.68
CA ASP A 164 3.99 -24.86 -19.45
C ASP A 164 4.58 -25.70 -18.30
N GLY A 165 3.72 -26.22 -17.43
CA GLY A 165 4.08 -27.12 -16.35
C GLY A 165 2.93 -27.41 -15.39
N HIS A 166 3.26 -28.10 -14.30
CA HIS A 166 2.32 -28.55 -13.28
C HIS A 166 2.39 -27.69 -12.00
N VAL A 167 1.36 -27.82 -11.15
CA VAL A 167 1.32 -27.16 -9.83
C VAL A 167 2.58 -27.52 -9.02
N GLY A 168 3.27 -26.51 -8.51
CA GLY A 168 4.52 -26.65 -7.74
C GLY A 168 5.81 -26.42 -8.54
N GLN A 169 5.73 -26.27 -9.87
CA GLN A 169 6.88 -25.94 -10.71
C GLN A 169 7.11 -24.44 -10.83
N SER A 170 8.37 -24.05 -11.11
CA SER A 170 8.76 -22.65 -11.31
C SER A 170 8.60 -22.26 -12.78
N LEU A 171 7.43 -21.71 -13.12
CA LEU A 171 7.10 -21.25 -14.48
C LEU A 171 7.22 -19.73 -14.62
N ALA A 172 7.31 -19.29 -15.87
CA ALA A 172 7.25 -17.91 -16.28
C ALA A 172 5.95 -17.28 -15.80
N ARG A 173 6.07 -16.13 -15.14
CA ARG A 173 4.91 -15.36 -14.71
C ARG A 173 4.11 -14.90 -15.92
N PHE A 174 2.78 -15.04 -15.86
CA PHE A 174 1.87 -14.48 -16.86
C PHE A 174 2.14 -12.99 -17.10
N GLN A 175 2.33 -12.61 -18.36
CA GLN A 175 2.74 -11.26 -18.80
C GLN A 175 4.04 -10.74 -18.15
N GLY A 176 4.90 -11.63 -17.66
CA GLY A 176 6.12 -11.28 -16.96
C GLY A 176 7.09 -10.47 -17.83
N LEU A 177 7.26 -10.86 -19.10
CA LEU A 177 8.18 -10.18 -20.03
C LEU A 177 7.80 -8.71 -20.23
N ALA A 178 6.54 -8.46 -20.62
CA ALA A 178 5.99 -7.11 -20.78
C ALA A 178 6.04 -6.30 -19.47
N THR A 179 5.90 -6.96 -18.32
CA THR A 179 6.00 -6.30 -17.01
C THR A 179 7.43 -5.84 -16.70
N VAL A 180 8.45 -6.63 -17.05
CA VAL A 180 9.86 -6.26 -16.88
C VAL A 180 10.20 -5.04 -17.75
N LEU A 181 9.69 -5.02 -18.98
CA LEU A 181 9.98 -3.96 -19.96
C LEU A 181 9.19 -2.67 -19.72
N GLY A 182 8.19 -2.71 -18.83
CA GLY A 182 7.31 -1.57 -18.58
C GLY A 182 6.20 -1.41 -19.63
N ASP A 183 6.09 -2.34 -20.59
CA ASP A 183 5.08 -2.37 -21.65
C ASP A 183 3.68 -2.72 -21.13
N ARG A 184 3.61 -3.42 -19.99
CA ARG A 184 2.33 -3.66 -19.31
C ARG A 184 1.89 -2.38 -18.58
N PRO A 185 0.72 -1.81 -18.90
CA PRO A 185 0.27 -0.57 -18.29
C PRO A 185 -0.23 -0.78 -16.86
N TYR A 186 0.06 0.21 -16.03
CA TYR A 186 -0.62 0.51 -14.77
C TYR A 186 -1.66 1.60 -15.00
N VAL A 187 -2.50 1.92 -14.02
CA VAL A 187 -3.59 2.90 -14.22
C VAL A 187 -3.05 4.27 -14.63
N ASP A 188 -1.95 4.71 -14.01
CA ASP A 188 -1.35 6.01 -14.32
C ASP A 188 -0.76 6.06 -15.74
N ASP A 189 -0.52 4.91 -16.38
CA ASP A 189 -0.05 4.83 -17.78
C ASP A 189 -1.20 4.93 -18.80
N LEU A 190 -2.45 4.75 -18.36
CA LEU A 190 -3.60 4.77 -19.25
C LEU A 190 -3.91 6.17 -19.77
N LYS A 191 -4.47 6.20 -20.98
CA LYS A 191 -4.92 7.38 -21.71
C LYS A 191 -6.30 7.13 -22.31
N ALA A 192 -7.08 8.18 -22.47
CA ALA A 192 -8.36 8.16 -23.16
C ALA A 192 -8.55 9.47 -23.94
N ASP A 193 -9.32 9.43 -25.02
CA ASP A 193 -9.56 10.61 -25.85
C ASP A 193 -10.31 11.69 -25.07
N GLY A 194 -9.79 12.93 -25.15
CA GLY A 194 -10.36 14.07 -24.41
C GLY A 194 -10.27 13.95 -22.88
N MET A 195 -9.41 13.07 -22.37
CA MET A 195 -9.19 12.86 -20.94
C MET A 195 -8.79 14.15 -20.22
N LEU A 196 -9.36 14.33 -19.02
CA LEU A 196 -9.00 15.34 -18.05
C LEU A 196 -8.14 14.74 -16.94
N HIS A 197 -7.41 15.60 -16.25
CA HIS A 197 -6.58 15.25 -15.12
C HIS A 197 -7.22 15.74 -13.82
N GLY A 198 -7.29 14.83 -12.85
CA GLY A 198 -7.87 15.04 -11.53
C GLY A 198 -6.82 15.43 -10.49
N ALA A 199 -7.16 16.34 -9.59
CA ALA A 199 -6.40 16.62 -8.36
C ALA A 199 -7.37 16.74 -7.17
N VAL A 200 -6.90 16.41 -5.96
CA VAL A 200 -7.67 16.52 -4.72
C VAL A 200 -7.16 17.68 -3.88
N VAL A 201 -8.05 18.25 -3.07
CA VAL A 201 -7.74 19.19 -2.01
C VAL A 201 -7.95 18.47 -0.69
N LEU A 202 -6.86 18.19 0.03
CA LEU A 202 -6.91 17.51 1.32
C LEU A 202 -7.06 18.51 2.47
N SER A 203 -7.63 18.06 3.58
CA SER A 203 -7.75 18.84 4.81
C SER A 203 -6.38 19.34 5.30
N ALA A 204 -6.30 20.60 5.72
CA ALA A 204 -5.10 21.16 6.33
C ALA A 204 -4.88 20.67 7.77
N TYR A 205 -5.94 20.22 8.45
CA TYR A 205 -5.93 19.87 9.86
C TYR A 205 -6.49 18.48 10.12
N ALA A 206 -5.88 17.75 11.05
CA ALA A 206 -6.40 16.46 11.50
C ALA A 206 -7.82 16.57 12.07
N ARG A 207 -8.13 17.73 12.67
CA ARG A 207 -9.46 18.07 13.15
C ARG A 207 -9.71 19.57 13.07
N ALA A 208 -10.77 19.94 12.36
CA ALA A 208 -11.27 21.30 12.29
C ALA A 208 -12.71 21.28 11.81
N LYS A 209 -13.53 22.25 12.22
CA LYS A 209 -14.82 22.48 11.56
C LYS A 209 -14.57 23.23 10.26
N VAL A 210 -15.08 22.71 9.15
CA VAL A 210 -15.06 23.39 7.86
C VAL A 210 -16.13 24.46 7.88
N VAL A 211 -15.74 25.73 7.93
CA VAL A 211 -16.68 26.86 8.00
C VAL A 211 -17.18 27.20 6.61
N LYS A 212 -16.27 27.31 5.65
CA LYS A 212 -16.55 27.69 4.27
C LYS A 212 -15.53 27.08 3.31
N ILE A 213 -15.98 26.66 2.13
CA ILE A 213 -15.15 26.23 1.00
C ILE A 213 -15.39 27.22 -0.16
N ASP A 214 -14.34 27.90 -0.61
CA ASP A 214 -14.37 28.83 -1.74
C ASP A 214 -13.59 28.27 -2.93
N THR A 215 -14.32 27.91 -3.98
CA THR A 215 -13.79 27.35 -5.23
C THR A 215 -13.57 28.40 -6.32
N SER A 216 -13.97 29.65 -6.10
CA SER A 216 -14.12 30.64 -7.17
C SER A 216 -12.83 30.93 -7.93
N LYS A 217 -11.69 30.99 -7.23
CA LYS A 217 -10.36 31.19 -7.84
C LYS A 217 -9.92 29.98 -8.68
N ALA A 218 -10.19 28.77 -8.20
CA ALA A 218 -9.90 27.55 -8.92
C ALA A 218 -10.76 27.43 -10.18
N GLU A 219 -12.06 27.73 -10.08
CA GLU A 219 -13.00 27.70 -11.22
C GLU A 219 -12.69 28.75 -12.28
N ALA A 220 -12.16 29.92 -11.88
CA ALA A 220 -11.76 30.98 -12.79
C ALA A 220 -10.44 30.70 -13.54
N LEU A 221 -9.66 29.69 -13.13
CA LEU A 221 -8.39 29.37 -13.75
C LEU A 221 -8.60 28.76 -15.14
N ALA A 222 -7.94 29.33 -16.15
CA ALA A 222 -8.00 28.81 -17.51
C ALA A 222 -7.55 27.34 -17.58
N GLY A 223 -8.34 26.51 -18.28
CA GLY A 223 -8.09 25.07 -18.42
C GLY A 223 -8.76 24.20 -17.35
N VAL A 224 -9.31 24.79 -16.29
CA VAL A 224 -10.19 24.07 -15.34
C VAL A 224 -11.54 23.83 -15.99
N VAL A 225 -12.04 22.60 -15.86
CA VAL A 225 -13.34 22.18 -16.43
C VAL A 225 -14.40 22.04 -15.35
N LYS A 226 -14.02 21.51 -14.18
CA LYS A 226 -14.94 21.34 -13.05
C LYS A 226 -14.19 21.29 -11.73
N VAL A 227 -14.71 22.00 -10.74
CA VAL A 227 -14.40 21.76 -9.33
C VAL A 227 -15.62 21.07 -8.72
N ALA A 228 -15.38 20.03 -7.92
CA ALA A 228 -16.41 19.25 -7.24
C ALA A 228 -16.18 19.29 -5.73
N THR A 229 -17.27 19.47 -4.98
CA THR A 229 -17.30 19.46 -3.51
C THR A 229 -18.36 18.46 -3.02
N TYR A 230 -18.62 18.46 -1.70
CA TYR A 230 -19.72 17.69 -1.11
C TYR A 230 -21.09 17.96 -1.76
N GLN A 231 -21.32 19.15 -2.32
CA GLN A 231 -22.60 19.54 -2.91
C GLN A 231 -22.87 18.85 -4.25
N ASP A 232 -21.83 18.40 -4.95
CA ASP A 232 -21.94 17.80 -6.27
C ASP A 232 -22.21 16.28 -6.21
N VAL A 233 -22.15 15.66 -5.03
CA VAL A 233 -22.36 14.21 -4.86
C VAL A 233 -23.86 13.89 -5.00
N PRO A 234 -24.29 13.18 -6.06
CA PRO A 234 -25.71 12.93 -6.30
C PRO A 234 -26.28 11.77 -5.47
N GLY A 235 -25.44 10.88 -4.94
CA GLY A 235 -25.83 9.73 -4.14
C GLY A 235 -25.36 9.81 -2.69
N GLU A 236 -24.96 8.68 -2.13
CA GLU A 236 -24.50 8.58 -0.73
C GLU A 236 -23.04 9.02 -0.60
N ARG A 237 -22.79 10.14 0.08
CA ARG A 237 -21.44 10.70 0.31
C ARG A 237 -20.54 9.82 1.19
N TRP A 238 -21.12 8.90 1.95
CA TRP A 238 -20.42 8.01 2.88
C TRP A 238 -20.25 6.61 2.29
N TYR A 239 -19.04 6.07 2.32
CA TYR A 239 -18.70 4.73 1.85
C TYR A 239 -17.78 4.01 2.85
N GLY A 240 -17.43 2.77 2.54
CA GLY A 240 -16.53 1.93 3.32
C GLY A 240 -16.81 0.44 3.13
N LEU A 241 -15.82 -0.39 3.47
CA LEU A 241 -15.87 -1.84 3.25
C LEU A 241 -16.89 -2.53 4.14
N ILE A 242 -16.78 -2.36 5.46
CA ILE A 242 -17.68 -2.98 6.45
C ILE A 242 -18.76 -1.99 6.90
N TYR A 243 -18.36 -0.74 7.12
CA TYR A 243 -19.24 0.33 7.55
C TYR A 243 -19.10 1.50 6.60
N ALA A 244 -20.22 2.09 6.18
CA ALA A 244 -20.25 3.30 5.37
C ALA A 244 -19.96 4.52 6.27
N ASP A 245 -18.71 4.62 6.71
CA ASP A 245 -18.27 5.59 7.71
C ASP A 245 -17.12 6.50 7.24
N TRP A 246 -16.68 6.36 5.98
CA TRP A 246 -15.67 7.21 5.35
C TRP A 246 -16.35 8.19 4.39
N GLU A 247 -16.13 9.48 4.58
CA GLU A 247 -16.70 10.51 3.72
C GLU A 247 -15.86 10.73 2.45
N GLY A 248 -16.52 10.79 1.30
CA GLY A 248 -15.87 11.17 0.04
C GLY A 248 -15.47 12.64 -0.02
N TYR A 249 -16.21 13.52 0.65
CA TYR A 249 -15.89 14.93 0.85
C TYR A 249 -16.37 15.37 2.23
N ILE A 250 -15.63 16.20 2.95
CA ILE A 250 -16.12 16.85 4.17
C ILE A 250 -16.98 18.07 3.79
N ALA A 251 -18.17 18.20 4.36
CA ALA A 251 -19.06 19.31 4.06
C ALA A 251 -18.79 20.55 4.93
N GLU A 252 -19.21 21.72 4.45
CA GLU A 252 -19.30 22.91 5.30
C GLU A 252 -20.25 22.64 6.49
N GLY A 253 -19.85 23.09 7.67
CA GLY A 253 -20.53 22.81 8.93
C GLY A 253 -20.11 21.50 9.61
N GLU A 254 -19.42 20.59 8.90
CA GLU A 254 -18.91 19.33 9.44
C GLU A 254 -17.45 19.45 9.91
N GLU A 255 -16.95 18.41 10.57
CA GLU A 255 -15.57 18.34 11.03
C GLU A 255 -14.72 17.39 10.19
N THR A 256 -13.49 17.82 9.92
CA THR A 256 -12.42 16.92 9.50
C THR A 256 -12.04 16.00 10.65
N ARG A 257 -11.65 14.78 10.32
CA ARG A 257 -11.30 13.69 11.23
C ARG A 257 -9.88 13.21 11.05
N CYS A 258 -9.26 13.41 9.88
CA CYS A 258 -7.83 13.20 9.70
C CYS A 258 -7.25 14.09 8.59
N VAL A 259 -5.92 14.13 8.52
CA VAL A 259 -5.18 14.89 7.48
C VAL A 259 -5.34 14.32 6.06
N GLY A 260 -6.01 13.17 5.90
CA GLY A 260 -6.32 12.53 4.62
C GLY A 260 -7.73 12.82 4.10
N ASP A 261 -8.52 13.61 4.83
CA ASP A 261 -9.87 13.95 4.40
C ASP A 261 -9.86 14.82 3.14
N VAL A 262 -10.78 14.53 2.22
CA VAL A 262 -10.91 15.29 0.97
C VAL A 262 -11.94 16.41 1.17
N ILE A 263 -11.61 17.61 0.74
CA ILE A 263 -12.47 18.80 0.81
C ILE A 263 -13.11 19.09 -0.55
N ALA A 264 -12.30 19.00 -1.61
CA ALA A 264 -12.72 19.23 -2.99
C ALA A 264 -11.85 18.40 -3.95
N SER A 265 -12.29 18.29 -5.19
CA SER A 265 -11.46 17.79 -6.28
C SER A 265 -11.65 18.62 -7.55
N VAL A 266 -10.65 18.63 -8.40
CA VAL A 266 -10.62 19.43 -9.63
C VAL A 266 -10.36 18.54 -10.83
N ALA A 267 -11.05 18.79 -11.95
CA ALA A 267 -10.72 18.26 -13.26
C ALA A 267 -10.28 19.41 -14.19
N ALA A 268 -9.10 19.26 -14.80
CA ALA A 268 -8.55 20.22 -15.76
C ALA A 268 -7.97 19.52 -16.99
N VAL A 269 -7.62 20.30 -18.02
CA VAL A 269 -7.12 19.78 -19.31
C VAL A 269 -5.75 19.11 -19.23
N ASP A 270 -4.95 19.42 -18.21
CA ASP A 270 -3.67 18.79 -17.91
C ASP A 270 -3.41 18.73 -16.40
N LEU A 271 -2.40 17.94 -16.00
CA LEU A 271 -2.08 17.68 -14.59
C LEU A 271 -1.61 18.96 -13.87
N GLN A 272 -0.77 19.77 -14.53
CA GLN A 272 -0.21 21.00 -13.95
C GLN A 272 -1.33 21.99 -13.61
N THR A 273 -2.28 22.19 -14.52
CA THR A 273 -3.46 23.03 -14.33
C THR A 273 -4.35 22.49 -13.22
N ALA A 274 -4.59 21.17 -13.17
CA ALA A 274 -5.39 20.56 -12.11
C ALA A 274 -4.76 20.78 -10.72
N ARG A 275 -3.44 20.62 -10.61
CA ARG A 275 -2.68 20.81 -9.36
C ARG A 275 -2.65 22.27 -8.92
N LEU A 276 -2.45 23.20 -9.86
CA LEU A 276 -2.53 24.64 -9.58
C LEU A 276 -3.94 25.05 -9.14
N ALA A 277 -4.98 24.56 -9.82
CA ALA A 277 -6.34 24.84 -9.43
C ALA A 277 -6.68 24.31 -8.03
N ALA A 278 -6.23 23.10 -7.69
CA ALA A 278 -6.43 22.53 -6.36
C ALA A 278 -5.80 23.41 -5.25
N SER A 279 -4.64 24.04 -5.51
CA SER A 279 -4.01 24.94 -4.54
C SER A 279 -4.69 26.31 -4.41
N LEU A 280 -5.58 26.67 -5.34
CA LEU A 280 -6.37 27.90 -5.31
C LEU A 280 -7.72 27.75 -4.59
N VAL A 281 -8.10 26.53 -4.18
CA VAL A 281 -9.28 26.33 -3.34
C VAL A 281 -8.99 26.81 -1.93
N GLU A 282 -9.77 27.77 -1.46
CA GLU A 282 -9.60 28.37 -0.14
C GLU A 282 -10.61 27.77 0.83
N VAL A 283 -10.15 27.36 2.01
CA VAL A 283 -10.99 26.71 3.02
C VAL A 283 -10.82 27.44 4.34
N GLU A 284 -11.92 27.92 4.89
CA GLU A 284 -11.97 28.52 6.23
C GLU A 284 -12.21 27.42 7.26
N TYR A 285 -11.33 27.35 8.25
CA TYR A 285 -11.36 26.36 9.32
C TYR A 285 -11.49 27.01 10.69
N GLU A 286 -12.35 26.45 11.54
CA GLU A 286 -12.21 26.57 12.99
C GLU A 286 -11.40 25.35 13.46
N VAL A 287 -10.12 25.57 13.81
CA VAL A 287 -9.20 24.48 14.18
C VAL A 287 -9.52 23.97 15.58
N LEU A 288 -9.55 22.65 15.75
CA LEU A 288 -9.97 22.02 16.99
C LEU A 288 -8.98 20.95 17.42
N GLU A 289 -8.87 20.71 18.74
CA GLU A 289 -7.89 19.75 19.27
C GLU A 289 -8.25 18.29 18.89
N PRO A 290 -7.37 17.55 18.20
CA PRO A 290 -7.63 16.16 17.81
C PRO A 290 -7.49 15.19 18.99
N THR A 291 -8.28 14.11 18.99
CA THR A 291 -8.08 12.98 19.91
C THR A 291 -7.16 11.95 19.26
N LEU A 292 -5.88 11.94 19.66
CA LEU A 292 -4.85 11.10 19.03
C LEU A 292 -4.48 9.84 19.85
N ASP A 293 -4.95 9.72 21.08
CA ASP A 293 -4.71 8.56 21.94
C ASP A 293 -5.97 7.66 21.96
N PRO A 294 -5.88 6.38 21.54
CA PRO A 294 -7.01 5.46 21.60
C PRO A 294 -7.53 5.22 23.02
N ALA A 295 -6.68 5.32 24.06
CA ALA A 295 -7.09 5.13 25.44
C ALA A 295 -7.96 6.29 25.94
N GLU A 296 -7.61 7.54 25.58
CA GLU A 296 -8.44 8.72 25.84
C GLU A 296 -9.75 8.66 25.05
N SER A 297 -9.69 8.21 23.80
CA SER A 297 -10.85 8.16 22.90
C SER A 297 -12.00 7.29 23.40
N ILE A 298 -11.70 6.19 24.11
CA ILE A 298 -12.73 5.26 24.60
C ILE A 298 -13.23 5.56 26.02
N LYS A 299 -12.77 6.64 26.67
CA LYS A 299 -13.24 7.02 28.00
C LYS A 299 -14.70 7.47 27.98
N ALA A 300 -15.38 7.33 29.11
CA ALA A 300 -16.72 7.88 29.29
C ALA A 300 -16.68 9.42 29.14
N GLY A 301 -17.58 9.97 28.32
CA GLY A 301 -17.60 11.41 28.02
C GLY A 301 -16.50 11.88 27.07
N ALA A 302 -15.67 10.96 26.54
CA ALA A 302 -14.71 11.31 25.50
C ALA A 302 -15.43 11.86 24.28
N ARG A 303 -14.76 12.81 23.62
CA ARG A 303 -15.31 13.46 22.45
C ARG A 303 -15.46 12.48 21.30
N GLN A 304 -16.62 12.46 20.67
CA GLN A 304 -16.91 11.58 19.56
C GLN A 304 -16.12 11.97 18.28
N VAL A 305 -15.41 11.02 17.69
CA VAL A 305 -14.62 11.17 16.45
C VAL A 305 -15.49 10.91 15.23
N ASN A 306 -16.22 9.79 15.22
CA ASN A 306 -17.14 9.42 14.15
C ASN A 306 -18.56 9.90 14.50
N PRO A 307 -19.23 10.75 13.70
CA PRO A 307 -20.52 11.32 14.09
C PRO A 307 -21.66 10.30 14.15
N LYS A 308 -21.51 9.12 13.51
CA LYS A 308 -22.53 8.08 13.43
C LYS A 308 -22.30 6.93 14.42
N LYS A 309 -21.13 6.89 15.09
CA LYS A 309 -20.71 5.74 15.90
C LYS A 309 -19.94 6.12 17.16
N PRO A 310 -20.03 5.32 18.24
CA PRO A 310 -19.17 5.50 19.40
C PRO A 310 -17.70 5.28 19.03
N ASN A 311 -16.80 5.94 19.76
CA ASN A 311 -15.35 5.81 19.54
C ASN A 311 -14.84 4.38 19.71
N ARG A 312 -15.51 3.56 20.51
CA ARG A 312 -15.29 2.10 20.54
C ARG A 312 -15.95 1.47 19.30
N LEU A 313 -15.16 1.23 18.26
CA LEU A 313 -15.62 0.60 17.01
C LEU A 313 -16.08 -0.84 17.25
N SER A 314 -15.26 -1.63 17.95
CA SER A 314 -15.57 -3.02 18.26
C SER A 314 -14.92 -3.47 19.55
N THR A 315 -15.44 -4.55 20.12
CA THR A 315 -14.81 -5.31 21.19
C THR A 315 -14.94 -6.79 20.87
N THR A 316 -13.80 -7.47 20.79
CA THR A 316 -13.72 -8.92 20.66
C THR A 316 -13.22 -9.48 21.98
N ALA A 317 -14.05 -10.27 22.67
CA ALA A 317 -13.67 -10.88 23.94
C ALA A 317 -14.12 -12.34 23.99
N PHE A 318 -13.28 -13.20 24.56
CA PHE A 318 -13.59 -14.60 24.81
C PHE A 318 -12.78 -15.17 25.96
N THR A 319 -13.36 -16.16 26.63
CA THR A 319 -12.76 -16.87 27.76
C THR A 319 -12.92 -18.37 27.58
N ARG A 320 -11.91 -19.14 27.99
CA ARG A 320 -11.98 -20.60 28.16
C ARG A 320 -11.29 -20.98 29.46
N GLY A 321 -11.88 -21.88 30.22
CA GLY A 321 -11.35 -22.26 31.53
C GLY A 321 -11.39 -21.11 32.55
N ASP A 322 -10.60 -21.23 33.61
CA ASP A 322 -10.47 -20.24 34.68
C ASP A 322 -9.04 -19.67 34.65
N VAL A 323 -8.87 -18.60 33.86
CA VAL A 323 -7.57 -17.98 33.59
C VAL A 323 -6.92 -17.44 34.86
N ASP A 324 -7.69 -16.87 35.78
CA ASP A 324 -7.16 -16.24 36.99
C ASP A 324 -6.69 -17.30 37.99
N LYS A 325 -7.47 -18.37 38.16
CA LYS A 325 -7.05 -19.53 38.97
C LYS A 325 -5.80 -20.20 38.39
N ALA A 326 -5.78 -20.43 37.09
CA ALA A 326 -4.64 -21.08 36.42
C ALA A 326 -3.36 -20.25 36.53
N LEU A 327 -3.43 -18.93 36.35
CA LEU A 327 -2.31 -18.01 36.57
C LEU A 327 -1.82 -18.06 38.03
N ALA A 328 -2.72 -18.05 39.00
CA ALA A 328 -2.36 -18.13 40.41
C ALA A 328 -1.66 -19.45 40.78
N SER A 329 -1.97 -20.55 40.08
CA SER A 329 -1.35 -21.86 40.26
C SER A 329 -0.10 -22.12 39.41
N SER A 330 0.29 -21.17 38.55
CA SER A 330 1.44 -21.34 37.64
C SER A 330 2.76 -21.28 38.41
N ALA A 331 3.72 -22.12 38.05
CA ALA A 331 5.05 -22.10 38.68
C ALA A 331 5.82 -20.83 38.31
N HIS A 332 5.66 -20.39 37.06
CA HIS A 332 6.25 -19.14 36.57
C HIS A 332 5.19 -18.32 35.84
N THR A 333 5.25 -17.00 36.02
CA THR A 333 4.43 -16.04 35.30
C THR A 333 5.26 -14.89 34.77
N VAL A 334 4.83 -14.33 33.64
CA VAL A 334 5.34 -13.09 33.06
C VAL A 334 4.16 -12.17 32.83
N THR A 335 4.32 -10.90 33.21
CA THR A 335 3.39 -9.83 32.86
C THR A 335 4.16 -8.69 32.21
N GLY A 336 3.64 -8.16 31.10
CA GLY A 336 4.27 -7.07 30.37
C GLY A 336 3.29 -6.31 29.50
N THR A 337 3.76 -5.19 28.95
CA THR A 337 3.03 -4.43 27.92
C THR A 337 3.93 -4.25 26.70
N TRP A 338 3.39 -4.59 25.53
CA TRP A 338 4.02 -4.46 24.23
C TRP A 338 3.29 -3.43 23.39
N GLN A 339 4.04 -2.66 22.60
CA GLN A 339 3.51 -1.67 21.68
C GLN A 339 4.03 -1.95 20.28
N THR A 340 3.13 -2.06 19.30
CA THR A 340 3.54 -1.96 17.89
C THR A 340 3.27 -0.56 17.36
N GLN A 341 4.14 -0.09 16.49
CA GLN A 341 4.01 1.19 15.81
C GLN A 341 2.98 1.15 14.68
N ARG A 342 2.58 2.34 14.24
CA ARG A 342 1.85 2.55 12.99
C ARG A 342 2.81 2.31 11.83
N ILE A 343 2.45 1.44 10.89
CA ILE A 343 3.30 1.08 9.75
C ILE A 343 2.62 1.47 8.45
N GLU A 344 3.38 2.16 7.62
CA GLU A 344 3.04 2.54 6.25
C GLU A 344 3.36 1.39 5.27
N HIS A 345 2.46 1.16 4.32
CA HIS A 345 2.55 0.09 3.32
C HIS A 345 3.74 0.30 2.39
N LEU A 346 4.00 1.54 2.00
CA LEU A 346 5.05 1.96 1.07
C LEU A 346 5.03 1.17 -0.24
N PHE A 347 3.85 0.88 -0.79
CA PHE A 347 3.78 0.44 -2.17
C PHE A 347 4.30 1.52 -3.11
N LEU A 348 4.96 1.12 -4.20
CA LEU A 348 5.71 2.05 -5.02
C LEU A 348 4.84 2.82 -6.00
N GLU A 349 3.69 2.28 -6.42
CA GLU A 349 2.72 3.00 -7.23
C GLU A 349 1.72 3.76 -6.35
N PRO A 350 1.64 5.10 -6.42
CA PRO A 350 0.57 5.87 -5.77
C PRO A 350 -0.84 5.49 -6.25
N GLU A 351 -1.85 5.96 -5.54
CA GLU A 351 -3.24 5.70 -5.87
C GLU A 351 -3.65 6.43 -7.16
N SER A 352 -4.12 5.71 -8.17
CA SER A 352 -4.59 6.21 -9.46
C SER A 352 -5.88 5.49 -9.87
N SER A 353 -6.81 6.23 -10.47
CA SER A 353 -8.01 5.70 -11.12
C SER A 353 -8.31 6.50 -12.39
N LEU A 354 -8.78 5.82 -13.44
CA LEU A 354 -9.30 6.44 -14.64
C LEU A 354 -10.78 6.05 -14.79
N ALA A 355 -11.66 7.04 -14.79
CA ALA A 355 -13.07 6.85 -15.10
C ALA A 355 -13.35 7.32 -16.54
N VAL A 356 -14.09 6.54 -17.31
CA VAL A 356 -14.46 6.80 -18.70
C VAL A 356 -15.98 6.73 -18.84
N PRO A 357 -16.66 7.73 -19.43
CA PRO A 357 -18.11 7.68 -19.62
C PRO A 357 -18.55 6.44 -20.41
N ARG A 358 -19.65 5.80 -19.98
CA ARG A 358 -20.23 4.63 -20.66
C ARG A 358 -21.75 4.65 -20.54
N GLY A 359 -22.44 5.05 -21.60
CA GLY A 359 -23.90 5.16 -21.58
C GLY A 359 -24.36 6.14 -20.49
N THR A 360 -25.21 5.68 -19.57
CA THR A 360 -25.67 6.46 -18.41
C THR A 360 -24.70 6.46 -17.24
N GLY A 361 -23.79 5.48 -17.18
CA GLY A 361 -22.77 5.33 -16.13
C GLY A 361 -21.35 5.46 -16.65
N LEU A 362 -20.43 4.61 -16.17
CA LEU A 362 -19.00 4.70 -16.50
C LEU A 362 -18.26 3.35 -16.44
N HIS A 363 -17.14 3.31 -17.16
CA HIS A 363 -16.09 2.32 -17.01
C HIS A 363 -15.01 2.89 -16.09
N LEU A 364 -14.77 2.25 -14.95
CA LEU A 364 -13.75 2.59 -13.97
C LEU A 364 -12.57 1.64 -14.05
N TYR A 365 -11.42 2.15 -14.47
CA TYR A 365 -10.14 1.47 -14.32
C TYR A 365 -9.62 1.71 -12.91
N SER A 366 -9.51 0.62 -12.16
CA SER A 366 -9.11 0.63 -10.75
C SER A 366 -7.87 -0.22 -10.55
N GLN A 367 -7.07 0.17 -9.58
CA GLN A 367 -6.03 -0.69 -8.99
C GLN A 367 -6.40 -1.10 -7.56
N GLY A 368 -7.66 -0.97 -7.16
CA GLY A 368 -8.16 -1.45 -5.88
C GLY A 368 -8.02 -2.97 -5.76
N GLN A 369 -8.12 -3.49 -4.53
CA GLN A 369 -8.02 -4.93 -4.27
C GLN A 369 -9.39 -5.65 -4.30
N GLY A 370 -10.49 -4.92 -4.54
CA GLY A 370 -11.85 -5.46 -4.58
C GLY A 370 -12.75 -4.75 -5.59
N VAL A 371 -12.76 -5.22 -6.85
CA VAL A 371 -13.55 -4.60 -7.94
C VAL A 371 -15.06 -4.54 -7.67
N PHE A 372 -15.60 -5.51 -6.94
CA PHE A 372 -17.03 -5.54 -6.61
C PHE A 372 -17.40 -4.50 -5.55
N ASP A 373 -16.50 -4.27 -4.58
CA ASP A 373 -16.67 -3.23 -3.58
C ASP A 373 -16.48 -1.84 -4.18
N ASP A 374 -15.48 -1.65 -5.06
CA ASP A 374 -15.33 -0.42 -5.84
C ASP A 374 -16.62 -0.12 -6.64
N ARG A 375 -17.14 -1.12 -7.37
CA ARG A 375 -18.37 -0.98 -8.18
C ARG A 375 -19.56 -0.56 -7.34
N ARG A 376 -19.82 -1.29 -6.25
CA ARG A 376 -20.95 -1.05 -5.34
C ARG A 376 -20.87 0.35 -4.73
N GLN A 377 -19.70 0.73 -4.24
CA GLN A 377 -19.54 2.00 -3.53
C GLN A 377 -19.54 3.20 -4.49
N VAL A 378 -18.92 3.09 -5.66
CA VAL A 378 -18.98 4.14 -6.70
C VAL A 378 -20.41 4.31 -7.22
N ALA A 379 -21.14 3.22 -7.47
CA ALA A 379 -22.55 3.30 -7.87
C ALA A 379 -23.38 4.05 -6.80
N SER A 380 -23.21 3.68 -5.52
CA SER A 380 -23.87 4.35 -4.39
C SER A 380 -23.50 5.85 -4.31
N PHE A 381 -22.23 6.20 -4.49
CA PHE A 381 -21.74 7.57 -4.44
C PHE A 381 -22.31 8.45 -5.57
N LEU A 382 -22.50 7.85 -6.75
CA LEU A 382 -23.06 8.52 -7.93
C LEU A 382 -24.59 8.42 -8.05
N GLY A 383 -25.27 7.76 -7.11
CA GLY A 383 -26.72 7.55 -7.19
C GLY A 383 -27.13 6.70 -8.40
N LEU A 384 -26.25 5.81 -8.86
CA LEU A 384 -26.44 4.92 -10.01
C LEU A 384 -26.67 3.48 -9.56
N GLN A 385 -27.18 2.64 -10.46
CA GLN A 385 -27.24 1.20 -10.24
C GLN A 385 -25.88 0.54 -10.51
N PRO A 386 -25.51 -0.54 -9.79
CA PRO A 386 -24.24 -1.23 -10.01
C PRO A 386 -23.99 -1.70 -11.45
N GLU A 387 -25.04 -2.00 -12.22
CA GLU A 387 -24.96 -2.45 -13.62
C GLU A 387 -24.52 -1.33 -14.57
N GLU A 388 -24.69 -0.07 -14.17
CA GLU A 388 -24.25 1.11 -14.92
C GLU A 388 -22.74 1.36 -14.75
N ILE A 389 -22.11 0.67 -13.78
CA ILE A 389 -20.69 0.78 -13.48
C ILE A 389 -19.98 -0.51 -13.87
N PHE A 390 -18.99 -0.41 -14.76
CA PHE A 390 -18.07 -1.52 -15.02
C PHE A 390 -16.71 -1.19 -14.44
N VAL A 391 -16.15 -2.08 -13.61
CA VAL A 391 -14.85 -1.89 -12.98
C VAL A 391 -13.86 -2.90 -13.54
N GLU A 392 -12.76 -2.41 -14.10
CA GLU A 392 -11.65 -3.22 -14.59
C GLU A 392 -10.46 -3.10 -13.65
N LEU A 393 -9.95 -4.25 -13.19
CA LEU A 393 -8.71 -4.31 -12.41
C LEU A 393 -7.51 -4.23 -13.33
N VAL A 394 -6.78 -3.13 -13.25
CA VAL A 394 -5.52 -2.92 -13.96
C VAL A 394 -4.36 -3.48 -13.12
N ALA A 395 -3.17 -3.64 -13.71
CA ALA A 395 -1.98 -4.03 -12.96
C ALA A 395 -1.78 -3.10 -11.74
N ASN A 396 -1.46 -3.69 -10.60
CA ASN A 396 -1.28 -2.98 -9.33
C ASN A 396 0.18 -3.12 -8.88
N GLY A 397 0.84 -1.98 -8.67
CA GLY A 397 2.23 -1.79 -8.26
C GLY A 397 2.51 -2.01 -6.77
N GLY A 398 1.64 -2.78 -6.11
CA GLY A 398 1.66 -3.10 -4.69
C GLY A 398 0.45 -2.49 -3.98
N GLY A 399 -0.28 -3.31 -3.22
CA GLY A 399 -1.33 -2.87 -2.31
C GLY A 399 -1.00 -3.23 -0.85
N PHE A 400 -0.53 -4.45 -0.62
CA PHE A 400 -0.19 -4.97 0.72
C PHE A 400 -1.33 -4.84 1.76
N GLY A 401 -2.57 -4.64 1.32
CA GLY A 401 -3.77 -4.34 2.12
C GLY A 401 -4.18 -2.86 2.11
N GLY A 402 -3.29 -1.94 1.74
CA GLY A 402 -3.55 -0.49 1.80
C GLY A 402 -4.37 0.06 0.63
N LYS A 403 -4.66 -0.77 -0.38
CA LYS A 403 -5.53 -0.43 -1.52
C LYS A 403 -6.84 -1.25 -1.50
N GLU A 404 -7.26 -1.71 -0.33
CA GLU A 404 -8.57 -2.34 -0.14
C GLU A 404 -9.70 -1.30 -0.10
N ASP A 405 -9.48 -0.19 0.61
CA ASP A 405 -10.43 0.92 0.65
C ASP A 405 -10.34 1.80 -0.60
N MET A 406 -11.46 2.45 -0.95
CA MET A 406 -11.47 3.48 -1.99
C MET A 406 -10.75 4.74 -1.50
N THR A 407 -9.91 5.31 -2.36
CA THR A 407 -9.13 6.53 -2.07
C THR A 407 -9.28 7.57 -3.17
N VAL A 408 -9.25 7.15 -4.44
CA VAL A 408 -9.32 8.03 -5.63
C VAL A 408 -10.48 7.70 -6.55
N GLN A 409 -10.98 6.47 -6.48
CA GLN A 409 -12.08 5.94 -7.26
C GLN A 409 -13.33 6.82 -7.22
N PRO A 410 -13.86 7.23 -6.04
CA PRO A 410 -15.09 8.02 -5.99
C PRO A 410 -14.91 9.41 -6.61
N HIS A 411 -13.74 10.03 -6.44
CA HIS A 411 -13.46 11.37 -6.96
C HIS A 411 -13.25 11.39 -8.47
N ALA A 412 -12.50 10.42 -9.01
CA ALA A 412 -12.34 10.26 -10.46
C ALA A 412 -13.70 9.97 -11.13
N ALA A 413 -14.50 9.09 -10.52
CA ALA A 413 -15.83 8.74 -10.98
C ALA A 413 -16.79 9.94 -10.98
N LEU A 414 -16.80 10.74 -9.90
CA LEU A 414 -17.65 11.93 -9.80
C LEU A 414 -17.26 12.99 -10.83
N LEU A 415 -15.97 13.30 -10.96
CA LEU A 415 -15.51 14.27 -11.96
C LEU A 415 -15.86 13.81 -13.39
N CYS A 416 -15.70 12.52 -13.69
CA CYS A 416 -16.13 11.93 -14.97
C CYS A 416 -17.66 12.06 -15.16
N PHE A 417 -18.43 11.77 -14.12
CA PHE A 417 -19.89 11.86 -14.16
C PHE A 417 -20.38 13.29 -14.41
N LEU A 418 -19.76 14.31 -13.79
CA LEU A 418 -20.13 15.71 -13.93
C LEU A 418 -19.69 16.31 -15.27
N THR A 419 -18.49 15.94 -15.74
CA THR A 419 -17.93 16.51 -16.99
C THR A 419 -18.34 15.75 -18.25
N LYS A 420 -18.83 14.52 -18.10
CA LYS A 420 -19.09 13.58 -19.21
C LYS A 420 -17.85 13.36 -20.09
N ARG A 421 -16.66 13.49 -19.50
CA ARG A 421 -15.36 13.26 -20.14
C ARG A 421 -14.55 12.26 -19.31
N PRO A 422 -13.62 11.51 -19.91
CA PRO A 422 -12.72 10.67 -19.14
C PRO A 422 -11.92 11.50 -18.12
N VAL A 423 -11.71 10.99 -16.91
CA VAL A 423 -10.93 11.66 -15.86
C VAL A 423 -9.96 10.68 -15.23
N LYS A 424 -8.66 10.97 -15.32
CA LYS A 424 -7.60 10.26 -14.59
C LYS A 424 -7.19 11.07 -13.37
N LEU A 425 -7.27 10.48 -12.19
CA LEU A 425 -6.83 11.08 -10.94
C LEU A 425 -5.75 10.21 -10.31
N THR A 426 -4.55 10.76 -10.17
CA THR A 426 -3.41 10.10 -9.53
C THR A 426 -2.92 10.96 -8.35
N LEU A 427 -2.84 10.36 -7.16
CA LEU A 427 -2.28 11.02 -5.98
C LEU A 427 -0.77 11.23 -6.12
N SER A 428 -0.29 12.31 -5.53
CA SER A 428 1.13 12.46 -5.25
C SER A 428 1.55 11.47 -4.16
N ARG A 429 2.87 11.25 -3.99
CA ARG A 429 3.37 10.40 -2.90
C ARG A 429 2.96 10.92 -1.52
N GLU A 430 2.95 12.24 -1.33
CA GLU A 430 2.57 12.85 -0.06
C GLU A 430 1.07 12.63 0.24
N GLU A 431 0.22 12.85 -0.77
CA GLU A 431 -1.21 12.60 -0.67
C GLU A 431 -1.51 11.13 -0.40
N SER A 432 -0.84 10.23 -1.11
CA SER A 432 -0.92 8.78 -0.90
C SER A 432 -0.73 8.44 0.58
N VAL A 433 0.39 8.85 1.18
CA VAL A 433 0.71 8.58 2.59
C VAL A 433 -0.34 9.16 3.55
N ARG A 434 -1.02 10.25 3.20
CA ARG A 434 -2.06 10.86 4.05
C ARG A 434 -3.42 10.16 3.96
N VAL A 435 -3.79 9.68 2.77
CA VAL A 435 -5.14 9.20 2.47
C VAL A 435 -5.33 7.72 2.82
N HIS A 436 -4.43 6.84 2.37
CA HIS A 436 -4.71 5.41 2.50
C HIS A 436 -4.51 4.88 3.93
N PRO A 437 -5.19 3.77 4.30
CA PRO A 437 -5.11 3.23 5.66
C PRO A 437 -3.72 2.70 6.03
N LYS A 438 -3.30 2.84 7.29
CA LYS A 438 -2.05 2.27 7.84
C LYS A 438 -2.28 0.95 8.57
N ARG A 439 -1.22 0.28 9.01
CA ARG A 439 -1.34 -0.77 10.04
C ARG A 439 -1.70 -0.15 11.39
N HIS A 440 -2.67 -0.76 12.07
CA HIS A 440 -3.04 -0.45 13.46
C HIS A 440 -1.83 -0.58 14.40
N PRO A 441 -1.41 0.50 15.09
CA PRO A 441 -0.64 0.34 16.32
C PRO A 441 -1.54 -0.26 17.40
N ILE A 442 -1.02 -1.19 18.17
CA ILE A 442 -1.76 -1.88 19.23
C ILE A 442 -0.92 -1.87 20.51
N THR A 443 -1.51 -1.38 21.59
CA THR A 443 -0.99 -1.52 22.96
C THR A 443 -1.55 -2.82 23.53
N MET A 444 -0.68 -3.70 24.01
CA MET A 444 -1.04 -5.06 24.38
C MET A 444 -0.47 -5.41 25.74
N THR A 445 -1.32 -5.60 26.74
CA THR A 445 -0.92 -6.09 28.06
C THR A 445 -1.19 -7.58 28.15
N PHE A 446 -0.16 -8.36 28.42
CA PHE A 446 -0.23 -9.81 28.52
C PHE A 446 0.23 -10.27 29.91
N THR A 447 -0.45 -11.28 30.43
CA THR A 447 -0.03 -12.10 31.56
C THR A 447 -0.08 -13.55 31.13
N VAL A 448 1.08 -14.22 31.12
CA VAL A 448 1.22 -15.62 30.66
C VAL A 448 1.87 -16.45 31.75
N GLY A 449 1.31 -17.63 32.01
CA GLY A 449 1.80 -18.59 32.99
C GLY A 449 2.27 -19.89 32.36
N CYS A 450 3.24 -20.54 33.00
CA CYS A 450 3.61 -21.92 32.73
C CYS A 450 3.89 -22.73 34.01
N ASP A 451 3.86 -24.06 33.88
CA ASP A 451 4.29 -24.98 34.93
C ASP A 451 5.83 -25.06 35.04
N ALA A 452 6.34 -25.86 35.98
CA ALA A 452 7.78 -26.02 36.21
C ALA A 452 8.51 -26.69 35.02
N ASP A 453 7.78 -27.37 34.13
CA ASP A 453 8.30 -27.96 32.91
C ASP A 453 8.16 -26.99 31.71
N GLY A 454 7.71 -25.76 31.92
CA GLY A 454 7.52 -24.77 30.86
C GLY A 454 6.30 -25.03 29.96
N ARG A 455 5.33 -25.85 30.37
CA ARG A 455 4.05 -25.97 29.65
C ARG A 455 3.12 -24.82 30.01
N LEU A 456 2.51 -24.19 29.02
CA LEU A 456 1.62 -23.06 29.21
C LEU A 456 0.36 -23.49 29.97
N THR A 457 0.07 -22.76 31.04
CA THR A 457 -1.10 -22.99 31.90
C THR A 457 -2.22 -22.01 31.59
N ALA A 458 -1.87 -20.75 31.29
CA ALA A 458 -2.82 -19.68 31.06
C ALA A 458 -2.26 -18.51 30.23
N VAL A 459 -3.15 -17.87 29.45
CA VAL A 459 -2.89 -16.60 28.75
C VAL A 459 -4.03 -15.61 29.03
N LYS A 460 -3.73 -14.48 29.65
CA LYS A 460 -4.64 -13.34 29.80
C LYS A 460 -4.10 -12.16 29.00
N ALA A 461 -4.90 -11.58 28.12
CA ALA A 461 -4.46 -10.48 27.26
C ALA A 461 -5.53 -9.40 27.09
N ARG A 462 -5.09 -8.14 27.11
CA ARG A 462 -5.87 -6.96 26.74
C ARG A 462 -5.16 -6.21 25.63
N LEU A 463 -5.88 -5.96 24.53
CA LEU A 463 -5.35 -5.30 23.35
C LEU A 463 -6.18 -4.04 23.05
N LEU A 464 -5.54 -2.91 22.88
CA LEU A 464 -6.17 -1.66 22.45
C LEU A 464 -5.50 -1.18 21.16
N GLY A 465 -6.26 -1.25 20.06
CA GLY A 465 -5.80 -0.82 18.74
C GLY A 465 -6.40 0.52 18.33
N ASP A 466 -5.55 1.40 17.83
CA ASP A 466 -5.97 2.64 17.16
C ASP A 466 -6.34 2.34 15.70
N THR A 467 -7.61 2.56 15.35
CA THR A 467 -8.11 2.39 13.98
C THR A 467 -8.10 3.66 13.13
N GLY A 468 -7.66 4.79 13.71
CA GLY A 468 -7.74 6.10 13.07
C GLY A 468 -9.18 6.59 12.91
N ALA A 469 -9.38 7.52 11.99
CA ALA A 469 -10.65 8.24 11.81
C ALA A 469 -11.80 7.40 11.27
N TYR A 470 -11.51 6.35 10.51
CA TYR A 470 -12.48 5.56 9.75
C TYR A 470 -12.32 4.07 10.01
N ALA A 471 -13.42 3.31 9.91
CA ALA A 471 -13.42 1.93 10.35
C ALA A 471 -12.54 1.05 9.48
N SER A 472 -12.62 1.21 8.16
CA SER A 472 -12.07 0.27 7.18
C SER A 472 -12.43 -1.17 7.64
N VAL A 473 -11.41 -1.98 7.92
CA VAL A 473 -11.50 -3.34 8.45
C VAL A 473 -10.94 -3.46 9.88
N GLY A 474 -10.81 -2.35 10.61
CA GLY A 474 -10.17 -2.31 11.92
C GLY A 474 -10.79 -3.22 12.97
N GLY A 475 -12.12 -3.32 12.99
CA GLY A 475 -12.80 -4.28 13.88
C GLY A 475 -12.38 -5.73 13.61
N LYS A 476 -12.19 -6.10 12.33
CA LYS A 476 -11.72 -7.43 11.93
C LYS A 476 -10.22 -7.64 12.17
N VAL A 477 -9.41 -6.58 12.08
CA VAL A 477 -7.98 -6.66 12.46
C VAL A 477 -7.82 -6.96 13.95
N LEU A 478 -8.59 -6.29 14.82
CA LEU A 478 -8.52 -6.53 16.27
C LEU A 478 -9.15 -7.89 16.65
N GLU A 479 -10.20 -8.32 15.94
CA GLU A 479 -10.74 -9.67 16.07
C GLU A 479 -9.68 -10.73 15.73
N ARG A 480 -8.93 -10.54 14.64
CA ARG A 480 -7.85 -11.44 14.24
C ARG A 480 -6.70 -11.42 15.26
N ALA A 481 -6.32 -10.24 15.76
CA ALA A 481 -5.30 -10.12 16.81
C ALA A 481 -5.70 -10.88 18.08
N ALA A 482 -6.95 -10.76 18.53
CA ALA A 482 -7.48 -11.51 19.67
C ALA A 482 -7.38 -13.02 19.45
N GLY A 483 -7.79 -13.52 18.28
CA GLY A 483 -7.71 -14.94 17.93
C GLY A 483 -6.28 -15.48 17.83
N HIS A 484 -5.27 -14.63 17.65
CA HIS A 484 -3.84 -15.02 17.55
C HIS A 484 -3.05 -14.71 18.83
N ALA A 485 -3.70 -14.15 19.86
CA ALA A 485 -3.04 -13.74 21.10
C ALA A 485 -2.32 -14.90 21.80
N CYS A 486 -2.79 -16.14 21.66
CA CYS A 486 -2.13 -17.30 22.28
C CYS A 486 -1.04 -17.93 21.41
N GLY A 487 -0.77 -17.37 20.22
CA GLY A 487 0.08 -18.02 19.21
C GLY A 487 -0.46 -19.40 18.80
N PRO A 488 0.35 -20.19 18.08
CA PRO A 488 0.03 -21.56 17.72
C PRO A 488 0.41 -22.54 18.84
N TYR A 489 0.02 -22.25 20.09
CA TYR A 489 0.41 -23.03 21.28
C TYR A 489 -0.77 -23.62 22.03
N ARG A 490 -0.53 -24.76 22.69
CA ARG A 490 -1.47 -25.42 23.60
C ARG A 490 -1.60 -24.58 24.87
N VAL A 491 -2.82 -24.15 25.18
CA VAL A 491 -3.16 -23.46 26.43
C VAL A 491 -4.65 -23.62 26.71
N ASP A 492 -5.01 -24.17 27.87
CA ASP A 492 -6.40 -24.50 28.16
C ASP A 492 -7.18 -23.31 28.73
N ASN A 493 -6.50 -22.45 29.50
CA ASN A 493 -7.12 -21.33 30.20
C ASN A 493 -6.76 -20.00 29.52
N VAL A 494 -7.76 -19.33 28.93
CA VAL A 494 -7.55 -18.07 28.23
C VAL A 494 -8.58 -17.03 28.63
N GLY A 495 -8.16 -15.77 28.68
CA GLY A 495 -9.03 -14.61 28.82
C GLY A 495 -8.51 -13.47 27.97
N ILE A 496 -9.17 -13.22 26.84
CA ILE A 496 -8.72 -12.28 25.82
C ILE A 496 -9.77 -11.20 25.61
N GLU A 497 -9.34 -9.95 25.54
CA GLU A 497 -10.14 -8.80 25.13
C GLU A 497 -9.33 -7.93 24.16
N ALA A 498 -9.93 -7.57 23.03
CA ALA A 498 -9.35 -6.65 22.05
C ALA A 498 -10.36 -5.58 21.65
N ILE A 499 -9.93 -4.32 21.66
CA ILE A 499 -10.76 -3.16 21.37
C ILE A 499 -10.16 -2.41 20.18
N ALA A 500 -10.99 -2.10 19.18
CA ALA A 500 -10.65 -1.14 18.14
C ALA A 500 -11.26 0.22 18.51
N ALA A 501 -10.44 1.26 18.52
CA ALA A 501 -10.82 2.62 18.90
C ALA A 501 -10.61 3.60 17.75
N TYR A 502 -11.62 4.41 17.44
CA TYR A 502 -11.50 5.56 16.55
C TYR A 502 -10.62 6.65 17.18
N THR A 503 -9.82 7.32 16.38
CA THR A 503 -9.01 8.49 16.77
C THR A 503 -8.93 9.47 15.60
N ASN A 504 -8.35 10.64 15.77
CA ASN A 504 -8.06 11.57 14.67
C ASN A 504 -6.73 11.28 13.94
N ASN A 505 -6.07 10.14 14.23
CA ASN A 505 -4.93 9.68 13.46
C ASN A 505 -5.37 9.23 12.05
N PRO A 506 -4.42 9.07 11.09
CA PRO A 506 -4.74 8.49 9.79
C PRO A 506 -5.50 7.17 9.93
N PRO A 507 -6.43 6.87 9.02
CA PRO A 507 -7.20 5.62 9.07
C PRO A 507 -6.24 4.41 9.12
N CYS A 508 -6.69 3.33 9.75
CA CYS A 508 -5.99 2.05 9.75
C CYS A 508 -6.85 0.98 9.09
N GLY A 509 -6.22 0.10 8.32
CA GLY A 509 -6.91 -0.93 7.55
C GLY A 509 -6.08 -2.19 7.43
N ALA A 510 -6.33 -2.97 6.38
CA ALA A 510 -5.59 -4.20 6.15
C ALA A 510 -4.11 -3.92 5.91
N MET A 511 -3.24 -4.70 6.54
CA MET A 511 -1.84 -4.81 6.15
C MET A 511 -1.38 -6.26 6.30
N ARG A 512 -0.63 -6.80 5.33
CA ARG A 512 -0.13 -8.19 5.30
C ARG A 512 0.26 -8.70 6.70
N GLY A 513 -0.42 -9.76 7.16
CA GLY A 513 -0.35 -10.29 8.53
C GLY A 513 -1.63 -10.04 9.35
N PHE A 514 -2.29 -8.90 9.14
CA PHE A 514 -3.66 -8.60 9.58
C PHE A 514 -3.92 -8.89 11.08
N GLY A 515 -3.33 -8.08 11.97
CA GLY A 515 -3.50 -8.22 13.43
C GLY A 515 -2.65 -9.32 14.07
N ALA A 516 -2.40 -10.43 13.36
CA ALA A 516 -1.61 -11.56 13.89
C ALA A 516 -0.16 -11.18 14.20
N ASN A 517 0.48 -10.35 13.38
CA ASN A 517 1.86 -9.91 13.62
C ASN A 517 2.00 -9.14 14.95
N GLN A 518 1.01 -8.29 15.27
CA GLN A 518 1.00 -7.55 16.51
C GLN A 518 0.85 -8.49 17.71
N ALA A 519 -0.15 -9.38 17.67
CA ALA A 519 -0.37 -10.37 18.72
C ALA A 519 0.85 -11.29 18.92
N ASN A 520 1.45 -11.76 17.82
CA ASN A 520 2.64 -12.61 17.83
C ASN A 520 3.84 -11.90 18.47
N PHE A 521 4.05 -10.61 18.21
CA PHE A 521 5.13 -9.86 18.86
C PHE A 521 5.04 -9.91 20.40
N ALA A 522 3.82 -9.80 20.95
CA ALA A 522 3.61 -9.86 22.40
C ALA A 522 3.77 -11.27 22.97
N ILE A 523 3.09 -12.28 22.40
CA ILE A 523 3.12 -13.65 22.94
C ILE A 523 4.50 -14.31 22.76
N GLU A 524 5.18 -14.10 21.63
CA GLU A 524 6.53 -14.62 21.42
C GLU A 524 7.53 -14.00 22.41
N GLY A 525 7.38 -12.70 22.71
CA GLY A 525 8.16 -12.05 23.76
C GLY A 525 7.86 -12.61 25.16
N CYS A 526 6.61 -12.95 25.46
CA CYS A 526 6.27 -13.63 26.71
C CYS A 526 6.93 -15.01 26.81
N LEU A 527 6.99 -15.76 25.69
CA LEU A 527 7.62 -17.08 25.66
C LEU A 527 9.12 -16.99 25.92
N ASP A 528 9.84 -16.06 25.31
CA ASP A 528 11.28 -15.92 25.58
C ASP A 528 11.54 -15.60 27.07
N LEU A 529 10.75 -14.70 27.67
CA LEU A 529 10.83 -14.37 29.10
C LEU A 529 10.46 -15.54 30.03
N LEU A 530 9.53 -16.41 29.61
CA LEU A 530 9.20 -17.63 30.35
C LEU A 530 10.31 -18.67 30.21
N ALA A 531 10.93 -18.80 29.03
CA ALA A 531 12.02 -19.73 28.79
C ALA A 531 13.18 -19.44 29.76
N GLU A 532 13.55 -18.17 29.90
CA GLU A 532 14.56 -17.72 30.88
C GLU A 532 14.21 -18.07 32.32
N LYS A 533 12.95 -17.90 32.73
CA LYS A 533 12.49 -18.21 34.10
C LYS A 533 12.51 -19.70 34.43
N VAL A 534 12.19 -20.54 33.45
CA VAL A 534 12.18 -22.01 33.60
C VAL A 534 13.60 -22.58 33.47
N GLY A 535 14.50 -21.87 32.78
CA GLY A 535 15.82 -22.37 32.43
C GLY A 535 15.82 -23.24 31.17
N LEU A 536 14.94 -22.94 30.22
CA LEU A 536 14.88 -23.57 28.90
C LEU A 536 15.37 -22.60 27.82
N ASP A 537 15.85 -23.13 26.70
CA ASP A 537 16.00 -22.32 25.50
C ASP A 537 14.63 -22.03 24.86
N GLY A 538 14.57 -20.97 24.04
CA GLY A 538 13.31 -20.53 23.43
C GLY A 538 12.75 -21.49 22.38
N TRP A 539 13.57 -22.34 21.76
CA TRP A 539 13.09 -23.37 20.84
C TRP A 539 12.40 -24.48 21.61
N GLU A 540 13.00 -24.94 22.71
CA GLU A 540 12.46 -26.01 23.56
C GLU A 540 11.13 -25.60 24.21
N LEU A 541 11.02 -24.36 24.71
CA LEU A 541 9.75 -23.87 25.25
C LEU A 541 8.64 -23.89 24.17
N ARG A 542 8.94 -23.44 22.95
CA ARG A 542 7.98 -23.47 21.84
C ARG A 542 7.64 -24.90 21.42
N TRP A 543 8.63 -25.78 21.39
CA TRP A 543 8.47 -27.20 21.06
C TRP A 543 7.52 -27.90 22.04
N ARG A 544 7.71 -27.70 23.35
CA ARG A 544 6.85 -28.28 24.40
C ARG A 544 5.40 -27.85 24.25
N ASN A 545 5.16 -26.62 23.81
CA ASN A 545 3.84 -26.03 23.73
C ASN A 545 3.22 -26.07 22.33
N ALA A 546 3.96 -26.51 21.31
CA ALA A 546 3.46 -26.55 19.94
C ALA A 546 2.18 -27.39 19.83
N ILE A 547 1.19 -26.83 19.14
CA ILE A 547 -0.04 -27.55 18.74
C ILE A 547 0.25 -28.67 17.73
N ASP A 548 -0.63 -29.67 17.74
CA ASP A 548 -0.69 -30.81 16.83
C ASP A 548 -2.13 -31.09 16.38
N VAL A 549 -2.30 -32.05 15.47
CA VAL A 549 -3.63 -32.55 15.11
C VAL A 549 -4.32 -33.11 16.35
N GLY A 550 -5.57 -32.72 16.55
CA GLY A 550 -6.38 -33.04 17.73
C GLY A 550 -6.34 -31.98 18.83
N ASP A 551 -5.34 -31.09 18.82
CA ASP A 551 -5.29 -29.99 19.78
C ASP A 551 -6.32 -28.91 19.47
N THR A 552 -6.62 -28.10 20.47
CA THR A 552 -7.60 -27.02 20.38
C THR A 552 -6.93 -25.65 20.44
N LEU A 553 -7.19 -24.79 19.45
CA LEU A 553 -6.78 -23.39 19.47
C LEU A 553 -7.46 -22.63 20.63
N SER A 554 -6.94 -21.45 20.97
CA SER A 554 -7.49 -20.60 22.04
C SER A 554 -8.98 -20.26 21.87
N THR A 555 -9.49 -20.24 20.63
CA THR A 555 -10.88 -19.97 20.30
C THR A 555 -11.80 -21.20 20.42
N GLY A 556 -11.28 -22.37 20.78
CA GLY A 556 -12.06 -23.61 20.88
C GLY A 556 -12.11 -24.44 19.60
N GLN A 557 -11.49 -23.99 18.50
CA GLN A 557 -11.39 -24.78 17.26
C GLN A 557 -10.46 -25.97 17.44
N ILE A 558 -10.95 -27.18 17.15
CA ILE A 558 -10.15 -28.41 17.09
C ILE A 558 -9.42 -28.47 15.74
N LEU A 559 -8.13 -28.79 15.78
CA LEU A 559 -7.29 -28.91 14.58
C LEU A 559 -7.40 -30.31 14.00
N GLU A 560 -8.20 -30.48 12.95
CA GLU A 560 -8.42 -31.80 12.36
C GLU A 560 -7.31 -32.24 11.38
N LYS A 561 -6.59 -31.29 10.77
CA LYS A 561 -5.58 -31.56 9.74
C LYS A 561 -4.62 -30.39 9.52
N SER A 562 -3.52 -30.65 8.81
CA SER A 562 -2.57 -29.65 8.28
C SER A 562 -1.90 -28.74 9.32
N VAL A 563 -1.48 -29.28 10.46
CA VAL A 563 -0.70 -28.55 11.47
C VAL A 563 0.79 -28.65 11.16
N GLY A 564 1.41 -27.52 10.81
CA GLY A 564 2.80 -27.45 10.34
C GLY A 564 3.86 -27.11 11.40
N LEU A 565 3.45 -26.61 12.57
CA LEU A 565 4.37 -25.96 13.52
C LEU A 565 5.55 -26.84 13.95
N LYS A 566 5.30 -28.07 14.38
CA LYS A 566 6.38 -28.99 14.79
C LYS A 566 7.34 -29.30 13.63
N LYS A 567 6.83 -29.49 12.40
CA LYS A 567 7.67 -29.68 11.22
C LYS A 567 8.54 -28.44 10.95
N THR A 568 7.97 -27.25 11.11
CA THR A 568 8.71 -25.98 10.99
C THR A 568 9.80 -25.85 12.05
N LEU A 569 9.50 -26.13 13.32
CA LEU A 569 10.48 -26.08 14.41
C LEU A 569 11.64 -27.05 14.19
N LEU A 570 11.36 -28.29 13.75
CA LEU A 570 12.41 -29.26 13.43
C LEU A 570 13.29 -28.77 12.26
N ALA A 571 12.70 -28.18 11.23
CA ALA A 571 13.44 -27.70 10.05
C ALA A 571 14.42 -26.56 10.35
N VAL A 572 14.22 -25.83 11.45
CA VAL A 572 15.09 -24.71 11.86
C VAL A 572 15.95 -25.01 13.08
N LYS A 573 15.84 -26.22 13.65
CA LYS A 573 16.48 -26.58 14.92
C LYS A 573 18.01 -26.39 14.88
N ASP A 574 18.66 -26.91 13.85
CA ASP A 574 20.12 -26.84 13.70
C ASP A 574 20.64 -25.42 13.43
N GLY A 575 19.77 -24.50 13.01
CA GLY A 575 20.11 -23.08 12.87
C GLY A 575 19.80 -22.25 14.11
N TYR A 576 19.13 -22.84 15.10
CA TYR A 576 18.76 -22.19 16.36
C TYR A 576 19.75 -22.55 17.49
N LEU A 577 20.14 -23.82 17.55
CA LEU A 577 21.20 -24.34 18.43
C LEU A 577 22.59 -23.98 17.89
#